data_AF-A0A5S9MHU4-F1
#
_entry.id   AF-A0A5S9MHU4-F1
#
_cell.length_a   1.000
_cell.length_b   1.000
_cell.length_c   1.000
_cell.angle_alpha   90.00
_cell.angle_beta   90.00
_cell.angle_gamma   90.00
#
_symmetry.space_group_name_H-M   'P 1'
#
loop_
_entity.id
_entity.type
_entity.pdbx_description
1 polymer ?
#
loop_
_entity_poly.entity_id
_entity_poly.type
_entity_poly.pdbx_seq_one_letter_code
_entity_poly.pdbx_strand_id
1 'polypeptide(L)'
;MHRGGINGAVNTKGEGDSPYEHFDDTVYGGDFLANQPPVKAMCEAAPSIIHLFIVWGVMFNRTPEGLLDFRRFGGTQHHRTAFAGATTGQQLLYALDEQVRRYEVAGLVTKYEGWEFLGAVFR
;
A
#
# COMPACT_ATOMS: atom_id res chain seq x y z
N MET A 1 -6.96 -13.42 -0.26
CA MET A 1 -7.42 -12.53 -1.34
C MET A 1 -7.61 -11.11 -0.80
N HIS A 2 -6.66 -10.20 -1.04
CA HIS A 2 -6.74 -8.81 -0.58
C HIS A 2 -7.63 -7.98 -1.52
N ARG A 3 -8.92 -7.89 -1.19
CA ARG A 3 -9.92 -7.16 -1.99
C ARG A 3 -10.19 -5.73 -1.48
N GLY A 4 -9.63 -5.38 -0.32
CA GLY A 4 -9.96 -4.16 0.44
C GLY A 4 -9.36 -2.86 -0.10
N GLY A 5 -8.13 -2.91 -0.64
CA GLY A 5 -7.41 -1.73 -1.13
C GLY A 5 -6.13 -1.48 -0.34
N ILE A 6 -5.55 -0.29 -0.50
CA ILE A 6 -4.38 0.20 0.23
C ILE A 6 -4.71 1.56 0.87
N ASN A 7 -4.41 1.71 2.16
CA ASN A 7 -4.66 2.95 2.89
C ASN A 7 -3.51 3.95 2.73
N GLY A 8 -3.83 5.20 2.44
CA GLY A 8 -2.88 6.31 2.44
C GLY A 8 -3.59 7.65 2.31
N ALA A 9 -3.19 8.61 3.16
CA ALA A 9 -3.80 9.92 3.27
C ALA A 9 -3.38 10.86 2.13
N VAL A 10 -3.91 10.62 0.92
CA VAL A 10 -3.69 11.48 -0.27
C VAL A 10 -4.65 12.69 -0.27
N ASN A 11 -5.81 12.56 0.37
CA ASN A 11 -6.80 13.63 0.56
C ASN A 11 -7.34 14.29 -0.74
N THR A 12 -7.46 13.55 -1.84
CA THR A 12 -8.05 14.09 -3.10
C THR A 12 -9.52 14.47 -2.96
N LYS A 13 -10.23 13.91 -1.98
CA LYS A 13 -11.62 14.26 -1.66
C LYS A 13 -11.76 15.55 -0.84
N GLY A 14 -10.66 16.13 -0.33
CA GLY A 14 -10.69 17.37 0.43
C GLY A 14 -11.35 17.26 1.81
N GLU A 15 -11.27 16.09 2.44
CA GLU A 15 -11.89 15.82 3.77
C GLU A 15 -11.03 16.32 4.94
N GLY A 16 -9.82 16.83 4.65
CA GLY A 16 -8.86 17.21 5.69
C GLY A 16 -7.99 16.06 6.19
N ASP A 17 -7.99 14.91 5.50
CA ASP A 17 -7.18 13.75 5.88
C ASP A 17 -5.67 14.07 5.78
N SER A 18 -4.90 13.48 6.67
CA SER A 18 -3.44 13.68 6.73
C SER A 18 -2.71 12.41 7.21
N PRO A 19 -1.39 12.30 6.98
CA PRO A 19 -0.60 11.22 7.56
C PRO A 19 -0.71 11.11 9.08
N TYR A 20 -0.93 12.25 9.77
CA TYR A 20 -1.14 12.27 11.21
C TYR A 20 -2.48 11.64 11.60
N GLU A 21 -3.57 11.99 10.93
CA GLU A 21 -4.90 11.38 11.15
C GLU A 21 -4.87 9.86 10.87
N HIS A 22 -4.13 9.45 9.84
CA HIS A 22 -3.91 8.02 9.56
C HIS A 22 -3.10 7.34 10.66
N PHE A 23 -2.07 8.00 11.18
CA PHE A 23 -1.26 7.50 12.29
C PHE A 23 -2.11 7.34 13.56
N ASP A 24 -2.90 8.36 13.90
CA ASP A 24 -3.79 8.36 15.06
C ASP A 24 -4.80 7.20 14.99
N ASP A 25 -5.54 7.10 13.88
CA ASP A 25 -6.48 5.99 13.63
C ASP A 25 -5.78 4.61 13.74
N THR A 26 -4.51 4.51 13.32
CA THR A 26 -3.75 3.25 13.38
C THR A 26 -3.32 2.90 14.80
N VAL A 27 -2.91 3.90 15.60
CA VAL A 27 -2.50 3.69 17.01
C VAL A 27 -3.71 3.32 17.86
N TYR A 28 -4.82 4.05 17.74
CA TYR A 28 -6.07 3.73 18.43
C TYR A 28 -6.63 2.38 17.98
N GLY A 29 -6.66 2.11 16.67
CA GLY A 29 -7.12 0.82 16.14
C GLY A 29 -6.23 -0.36 16.54
N GLY A 30 -4.96 -0.11 16.85
CA GLY A 30 -4.00 -1.10 17.35
C GLY A 30 -3.98 -1.25 18.88
N ASP A 31 -4.94 -0.66 19.60
CA ASP A 31 -5.04 -0.67 21.07
C ASP A 31 -3.74 -0.21 21.75
N PHE A 32 -3.03 0.73 21.12
CA PHE A 32 -1.73 1.27 21.56
C PHE A 32 -0.59 0.24 21.70
N LEU A 33 -0.79 -1.00 21.24
CA LEU A 33 0.21 -2.07 21.30
C LEU A 33 1.25 -1.98 20.17
N ALA A 34 0.98 -1.18 19.14
CA ALA A 34 1.87 -1.00 18.01
C ALA A 34 3.09 -0.14 18.37
N ASN A 35 4.26 -0.49 17.83
CA ASN A 35 5.46 0.34 17.91
C ASN A 35 5.25 1.62 17.10
N GLN A 36 5.07 2.76 17.77
CA GLN A 36 4.55 3.98 17.14
C GLN A 36 5.51 4.63 16.11
N PRO A 37 6.84 4.75 16.33
CA PRO A 37 7.76 5.28 15.33
C PRO A 37 7.66 4.64 13.93
N PRO A 38 7.69 3.29 13.77
CA PRO A 38 7.51 2.69 12.45
C PRO A 38 6.10 2.87 11.90
N VAL A 39 5.05 2.93 12.75
CA VAL A 39 3.68 3.23 12.29
C VAL A 39 3.59 4.64 11.70
N LYS A 40 4.18 5.63 12.37
CA LYS A 40 4.25 7.01 11.86
C LYS A 40 4.97 7.07 10.51
N ALA A 41 6.12 6.42 10.41
CA ALA A 41 6.88 6.35 9.16
C ALA A 41 6.08 5.66 8.03
N MET A 42 5.35 4.59 8.35
CA MET A 42 4.44 3.91 7.41
C MET A 42 3.34 4.86 6.91
N CYS A 43 2.68 5.59 7.81
CA CYS A 43 1.60 6.53 7.46
C CYS A 43 2.10 7.72 6.63
N GLU A 44 3.31 8.23 6.90
CA GLU A 44 3.97 9.28 6.13
C GLU A 44 4.37 8.82 4.73
N ALA A 45 4.81 7.56 4.58
CA ALA A 45 5.19 6.99 3.28
C ALA A 45 3.98 6.57 2.43
N ALA A 46 2.85 6.25 3.04
CA ALA A 46 1.70 5.67 2.34
C ALA A 46 1.21 6.47 1.11
N PRO A 47 1.10 7.83 1.15
CA PRO A 47 0.68 8.60 -0.02
C PRO A 47 1.64 8.46 -1.22
N SER A 48 2.95 8.50 -0.98
CA SER A 48 3.95 8.39 -2.05
C SER A 48 3.98 6.97 -2.62
N ILE A 49 3.76 5.94 -1.80
CA ILE A 49 3.62 4.55 -2.25
C ILE A 49 2.40 4.37 -3.16
N ILE A 50 1.25 4.98 -2.83
CA ILE A 50 0.07 4.97 -3.71
C ILE A 50 0.41 5.60 -5.08
N HIS A 51 1.09 6.75 -5.08
CA HIS A 51 1.52 7.38 -6.32
C HIS A 51 2.53 6.55 -7.11
N LEU A 52 3.45 5.86 -6.41
CA LEU A 52 4.41 4.94 -7.04
C LEU A 52 3.70 3.81 -7.79
N PHE A 53 2.68 3.21 -7.18
CA PHE A 53 1.89 2.17 -7.84
C PHE A 53 1.15 2.66 -9.08
N ILE A 54 0.73 3.93 -9.13
CA ILE A 54 0.16 4.54 -10.34
C ILE A 54 1.22 4.63 -11.44
N VAL A 55 2.43 5.06 -11.09
CA VAL A 55 3.56 5.12 -12.05
C VAL A 55 3.93 3.73 -12.56
N TRP A 56 3.79 2.69 -11.74
CA TRP A 56 3.95 1.30 -12.13
C TRP A 56 2.73 0.68 -12.84
N GLY A 57 1.75 1.49 -13.23
CA GLY A 57 0.64 1.04 -14.08
C GLY A 57 -0.54 0.42 -13.34
N VAL A 58 -0.60 0.49 -12.01
CA VAL A 58 -1.79 0.04 -11.26
C VAL A 58 -2.97 0.97 -11.55
N MET A 59 -4.05 0.37 -12.03
CA MET A 59 -5.25 1.08 -12.46
C MET A 59 -6.21 1.26 -11.28
N PHE A 60 -5.87 2.17 -10.36
CA PHE A 60 -6.78 2.58 -9.31
C PHE A 60 -8.02 3.28 -9.89
N ASN A 61 -9.16 3.06 -9.22
CA ASN A 61 -10.43 3.68 -9.53
C ASN A 61 -10.31 5.21 -9.51
N ARG A 62 -11.09 5.85 -10.38
CA ARG A 62 -11.13 7.29 -10.56
C ARG A 62 -12.54 7.81 -10.33
N THR A 63 -12.65 9.05 -9.85
CA THR A 63 -13.91 9.78 -9.81
C THR A 63 -14.30 10.20 -11.25
N PRO A 64 -15.55 10.62 -11.49
CA PRO A 64 -15.97 11.13 -12.81
C PRO A 64 -15.10 12.28 -13.33
N GLU A 65 -14.49 13.05 -12.42
CA GLU A 65 -13.58 14.17 -12.71
C GLU A 65 -12.14 13.71 -13.03
N GLY A 66 -11.85 12.41 -12.96
CA GLY A 66 -10.55 11.81 -13.27
C GLY A 66 -9.55 11.77 -12.10
N LEU A 67 -9.94 12.24 -10.91
CA LEU A 67 -9.12 12.17 -9.70
C LEU A 67 -9.08 10.74 -9.15
N LEU A 68 -8.08 10.41 -8.33
CA LEU A 68 -8.07 9.14 -7.59
C LEU A 68 -9.29 9.05 -6.68
N ASP A 69 -10.02 7.94 -6.77
CA ASP A 69 -11.13 7.66 -5.90
C ASP A 69 -10.68 6.85 -4.68
N PHE A 70 -11.34 7.13 -3.56
CA PHE A 70 -11.05 6.53 -2.27
C PHE A 70 -12.35 6.09 -1.62
N ARG A 71 -12.33 4.93 -0.96
CA ARG A 71 -13.48 4.43 -0.20
C ARG A 71 -13.15 4.34 1.29
N ARG A 72 -14.19 4.20 2.11
CA ARG A 72 -14.05 3.82 3.52
C ARG A 72 -13.75 2.32 3.60
N PHE A 73 -12.79 1.95 4.44
CA PHE A 73 -12.46 0.56 4.75
C PHE A 73 -11.73 0.49 6.10
N GLY A 74 -11.96 -0.56 6.88
CA GLY A 74 -11.19 -0.79 8.11
C GLY A 74 -11.48 0.17 9.26
N GLY A 75 -12.70 0.72 9.35
CA GLY A 75 -13.12 1.57 10.47
C GLY A 75 -12.51 2.98 10.50
N THR A 76 -11.86 3.42 9.42
CA THR A 76 -11.23 4.75 9.36
C THR A 76 -12.25 5.89 9.33
N GLN A 77 -11.88 7.02 9.92
CA GLN A 77 -12.72 8.22 9.93
C GLN A 77 -12.83 8.89 8.54
N HIS A 78 -11.77 8.78 7.73
CA HIS A 78 -11.65 9.40 6.40
C HIS A 78 -11.64 8.37 5.27
N HIS A 79 -12.00 8.79 4.05
CA HIS A 79 -11.87 7.99 2.84
C HIS A 79 -10.42 8.00 2.34
N ARG A 80 -9.64 6.99 2.76
CA ARG A 80 -8.21 6.89 2.42
C ARG A 80 -7.79 5.58 1.80
N THR A 81 -8.75 4.72 1.45
CA THR A 81 -8.45 3.43 0.83
C THR A 81 -8.52 3.53 -0.69
N ALA A 82 -7.36 3.53 -1.35
CA ALA A 82 -7.26 3.41 -2.81
C ALA A 82 -7.54 1.96 -3.25
N PHE A 83 -8.27 1.78 -4.34
CA PHE A 83 -8.72 0.45 -4.79
C PHE A 83 -8.77 0.35 -6.32
N ALA A 84 -8.64 -0.89 -6.83
CA ALA A 84 -8.77 -1.24 -8.25
C ALA A 84 -9.83 -2.35 -8.38
N GLY A 85 -11.09 -1.94 -8.43
CA GLY A 85 -12.26 -2.80 -8.40
C GLY A 85 -12.21 -3.77 -7.21
N ALA A 86 -12.40 -5.07 -7.50
CA ALA A 86 -12.27 -6.16 -6.53
C ALA A 86 -10.88 -6.85 -6.57
N THR A 87 -9.91 -6.26 -7.27
CA THR A 87 -8.64 -6.90 -7.67
C THR A 87 -7.39 -6.18 -7.16
N THR A 88 -7.53 -5.21 -6.25
CA THR A 88 -6.40 -4.36 -5.82
C THR A 88 -5.15 -5.17 -5.44
N GLY A 89 -5.27 -6.17 -4.57
CA GLY A 89 -4.11 -6.97 -4.16
C GLY A 89 -3.42 -7.71 -5.32
N GLN A 90 -4.19 -8.17 -6.31
CA GLN A 90 -3.64 -8.82 -7.50
C GLN A 90 -2.86 -7.82 -8.36
N GLN A 91 -3.41 -6.63 -8.60
CA GLN A 91 -2.72 -5.61 -9.39
C GLN A 91 -1.45 -5.10 -8.71
N LEU A 92 -1.48 -4.89 -7.39
CA LEU A 92 -0.28 -4.50 -6.63
C LEU A 92 0.81 -5.58 -6.73
N LEU A 93 0.43 -6.86 -6.61
CA LEU A 93 1.38 -7.97 -6.71
C LEU A 93 2.00 -8.07 -8.11
N TYR A 94 1.20 -7.93 -9.17
CA TYR A 94 1.72 -7.94 -10.54
C TYR A 94 2.64 -6.77 -10.83
N ALA A 95 2.30 -5.56 -10.38
CA ALA A 95 3.17 -4.41 -10.54
C ALA A 95 4.53 -4.63 -9.85
N LEU A 96 4.53 -5.20 -8.63
CA LEU A 96 5.76 -5.56 -7.92
C LEU A 96 6.55 -6.66 -8.63
N ASP A 97 5.89 -7.75 -9.04
CA ASP A 97 6.52 -8.86 -9.76
C ASP A 97 7.19 -8.36 -11.05
N GLU A 98 6.53 -7.47 -11.79
CA GLU A 98 7.11 -6.85 -12.98
C GLU A 98 8.37 -6.04 -12.67
N GLN A 99 8.38 -5.25 -11.59
CA GLN A 99 9.58 -4.53 -11.17
C GLN A 99 10.72 -5.48 -10.78
N VAL A 100 10.43 -6.60 -10.10
CA VAL A 100 11.41 -7.62 -9.73
C VAL A 100 11.97 -8.30 -10.99
N ARG A 101 11.12 -8.70 -11.94
CA ARG A 101 11.52 -9.27 -13.23
C ARG A 101 12.42 -8.34 -14.03
N ARG A 102 12.12 -7.04 -14.03
CA ARG A 102 12.98 -6.03 -14.68
C ARG A 102 14.41 -6.06 -14.09
N TYR A 103 14.53 -6.18 -12.77
CA TYR A 103 15.84 -6.26 -12.11
C TYR A 103 16.51 -7.64 -12.27
N GLU A 104 15.74 -8.72 -12.41
CA GLU A 104 16.26 -10.03 -12.78
C GLU A 104 16.90 -10.00 -14.17
N VAL A 105 16.21 -9.44 -15.17
CA VAL A 105 16.75 -9.30 -16.54
C VAL A 105 18.00 -8.42 -16.57
N ALA A 106 18.08 -7.42 -15.69
CA ALA A 106 19.27 -6.59 -15.52
C ALA A 106 20.42 -7.28 -14.75
N GLY A 107 20.23 -8.51 -14.27
CA GLY A 107 21.22 -9.26 -13.48
C GLY A 107 21.42 -8.73 -12.06
N LEU A 108 20.52 -7.87 -11.56
CA LEU A 108 20.58 -7.28 -10.21
C LEU A 108 19.84 -8.12 -9.15
N VAL A 109 18.99 -9.05 -9.59
CA VAL A 109 18.22 -9.96 -8.73
C VAL A 109 18.33 -11.38 -9.28
N THR A 110 18.58 -12.34 -8.39
CA THR A 110 18.48 -13.78 -8.69
C THR A 110 17.25 -14.33 -7.98
N LYS A 111 16.32 -14.93 -8.73
CA LYS A 111 15.16 -15.61 -8.16
C LYS A 111 15.45 -17.08 -7.90
N TYR A 112 14.99 -17.57 -6.76
CA TYR A 112 15.07 -18.98 -6.36
C TYR A 112 13.65 -19.55 -6.28
N GLU A 113 12.99 -19.71 -7.43
CA GLU A 113 11.63 -20.24 -7.51
C GLU A 113 11.62 -21.74 -7.13
N GLY A 114 10.66 -22.15 -6.30
CA GLY A 114 10.54 -23.53 -5.83
C GLY A 114 11.48 -23.91 -4.67
N TRP A 115 12.26 -22.97 -4.15
CA TRP A 115 13.09 -23.18 -2.98
C TRP A 115 12.30 -22.96 -1.69
N GLU A 116 12.60 -23.75 -0.66
CA GLU A 116 12.00 -23.62 0.66
C GLU A 116 13.03 -23.08 1.67
N PHE A 117 12.61 -22.10 2.46
CA PHE A 117 13.44 -21.56 3.55
C PHE A 117 13.45 -22.55 4.73
N LEU A 118 14.59 -23.18 5.00
CA LEU A 118 14.73 -24.18 6.07
C LEU A 118 15.06 -23.58 7.44
N GLY A 119 15.75 -22.45 7.46
CA GLY A 119 16.19 -21.82 8.70
C GLY A 119 17.29 -20.79 8.46
N ALA A 120 17.39 -19.83 9.37
CA ALA A 120 18.49 -18.88 9.37
C ALA A 120 19.70 -19.49 10.09
N VAL A 121 20.87 -19.37 9.50
CA VAL A 121 22.14 -19.70 10.16
C VAL A 121 22.69 -18.43 10.76
N PHE A 122 22.59 -18.32 12.09
CA PHE A 122 23.20 -17.22 12.84
C PHE A 122 24.60 -17.66 13.30
N ARG A 123 25.59 -16.79 13.09
CA ARG A 123 26.96 -16.96 13.58
C ARG A 123 27.17 -16.15 14.85
#